data_AF-A0A8T6Y078-F1
#
_entry.id   AF-A0A8T6Y078-F1
#
_cell.length_a   1.000
_cell.length_b   1.000
_cell.length_c   1.000
_cell.angle_alpha   90.00
_cell.angle_beta   90.00
_cell.angle_gamma   90.00
#
_symmetry.space_group_name_H-M   'P 1'
#
loop_
_entity.id
_entity.type
_entity.pdbx_description
1 polymer ?
#
loop_
_entity_poly.entity_id
_entity_poly.type
_entity_poly.pdbx_seq_one_letter_code
_entity_poly.pdbx_strand_id
1 'polypeptide(L)' 'VLVRSSYSPNIKERRDASCALFDPRGRMVAQAEHIPVHLGSMPMAVERLLETGDDIGPGDSWIVNDPYTGGSHLND' A
#
# COMPACT_ATOMS: atom_id res chain seq x y z
N VAL A 1 -5.83 -0.97 13.70
CA VAL A 1 -7.26 -0.71 13.39
C VAL A 1 -7.71 -1.52 12.18
N LEU A 2 -7.06 -1.37 11.02
CA LEU A 2 -7.35 -2.07 9.75
C LEU A 2 -7.77 -3.55 9.88
N VAL A 3 -6.92 -4.40 10.46
CA VAL A 3 -7.24 -5.84 10.61
C VAL A 3 -8.51 -6.05 11.44
N ARG A 4 -8.67 -5.31 12.53
CA ARG A 4 -9.81 -5.49 13.46
C ARG A 4 -11.12 -4.94 12.89
N SER A 5 -11.08 -3.98 11.98
CA SER A 5 -12.26 -3.41 11.32
C SER A 5 -12.72 -4.19 10.10
N SER A 6 -11.92 -5.12 9.56
CA SER A 6 -12.30 -5.89 8.39
C SER A 6 -13.33 -6.98 8.71
N TYR A 7 -14.25 -7.19 7.76
CA TYR A 7 -15.18 -8.32 7.70
C TYR A 7 -14.63 -9.51 6.91
N SER A 8 -13.57 -9.32 6.11
CA SER A 8 -12.98 -10.37 5.28
C SER A 8 -12.10 -11.30 6.14
N PRO A 9 -12.30 -12.63 6.09
CA PRO A 9 -11.42 -13.58 6.77
C PRO A 9 -9.97 -13.49 6.30
N ASN A 10 -9.71 -13.15 5.03
CA ASN A 10 -8.35 -12.97 4.53
C ASN A 10 -7.63 -11.85 5.29
N ILE A 11 -8.32 -10.73 5.56
CA ILE A 11 -7.74 -9.62 6.30
C ILE A 11 -7.76 -9.86 7.81
N LYS A 12 -8.89 -10.37 8.34
CA LYS A 12 -9.14 -10.47 9.79
C LYS A 12 -8.38 -11.62 10.45
N GLU A 13 -8.34 -12.78 9.79
CA GLU A 13 -7.77 -14.02 10.32
C GLU A 13 -6.40 -14.31 9.70
N ARG A 14 -6.30 -14.28 8.36
CA ARG A 14 -5.02 -14.54 7.66
C ARG A 14 -4.07 -13.36 7.68
N ARG A 15 -4.55 -12.17 8.08
CA ARG A 15 -3.77 -10.92 8.14
C ARG A 15 -3.14 -10.57 6.80
N ASP A 16 -3.89 -10.78 5.73
CA ASP A 16 -3.49 -10.50 4.37
C ASP A 16 -3.58 -8.98 4.06
N ALA A 17 -2.85 -8.19 4.85
CA ALA A 17 -2.76 -6.74 4.70
C ALA A 17 -1.41 -6.25 5.19
N SER A 18 -0.97 -5.11 4.68
CA SER A 18 0.17 -4.38 5.24
C SER A 18 -0.13 -2.90 5.33
N CYS A 19 0.68 -2.22 6.13
CA CYS A 19 0.64 -0.78 6.30
C CYS A 19 2.08 -0.30 6.32
N ALA A 20 2.37 0.75 5.57
CA ALA A 20 3.70 1.32 5.45
C ALA A 20 3.65 2.84 5.59
N LEU A 21 4.74 3.41 6.10
CA LEU A 21 4.98 4.84 6.19
C LEU A 21 6.07 5.20 5.20
N PHE A 22 5.85 6.26 4.42
CA PHE A 22 6.79 6.77 3.43
C PHE A 22 7.18 8.22 3.78
N ASP A 23 8.39 8.61 3.41
CA ASP A 23 8.84 10.00 3.48
C ASP A 23 8.34 10.82 2.27
N PRO A 24 8.51 12.15 2.25
CA PRO A 24 8.07 12.99 1.13
C PRO A 24 8.76 12.71 -0.21
N ARG A 25 9.80 11.88 -0.24
CA ARG A 25 10.49 11.44 -1.47
C ARG A 25 10.03 10.04 -1.91
N GLY A 26 8.97 9.51 -1.30
CA GLY A 26 8.44 8.19 -1.61
C GLY A 26 9.28 7.03 -1.06
N ARG A 27 10.23 7.28 -0.17
CA ARG A 27 11.06 6.20 0.41
C ARG A 27 10.35 5.59 1.61
N MET A 28 10.27 4.27 1.65
CA MET A 28 9.65 3.54 2.78
C MET A 28 10.51 3.71 4.04
N VAL A 29 9.87 4.21 5.10
CA VAL A 29 10.49 4.43 6.43
C VAL A 29 10.21 3.26 7.36
N ALA A 30 8.99 2.70 7.30
CA ALA A 30 8.58 1.58 8.12
C ALA A 30 7.46 0.78 7.43
N GLN A 31 7.40 -0.52 7.68
CA GLN A 31 6.32 -1.40 7.22
C GLN A 31 5.94 -2.40 8.33
N ALA A 32 4.64 -2.67 8.46
CA ALA A 32 4.13 -3.73 9.32
C ALA A 32 4.53 -5.13 8.79
N GLU A 33 4.97 -5.98 9.71
CA GLU A 33 5.64 -7.27 9.43
C GLU A 33 4.68 -8.43 9.12
N HIS A 34 4.03 -8.47 7.95
CA HIS A 34 3.16 -9.62 7.62
C HIS A 34 3.38 -10.25 6.25
N ILE A 35 3.72 -9.45 5.24
CA ILE A 35 3.72 -9.92 3.84
C ILE A 35 4.99 -9.43 3.14
N PRO A 36 6.01 -10.30 2.97
CA PRO A 36 7.28 -9.89 2.38
C PRO A 36 7.17 -9.31 0.97
N VAL A 37 6.22 -9.75 0.15
CA VAL A 37 6.04 -9.22 -1.22
C VAL A 37 5.71 -7.71 -1.22
N HIS A 38 5.07 -7.21 -0.16
CA HIS A 38 4.74 -5.79 -0.02
C HIS A 38 5.98 -4.88 0.16
N LEU A 39 7.13 -5.44 0.57
CA LEU A 39 8.38 -4.69 0.62
C LEU A 39 8.86 -4.26 -0.78
N GLY A 40 8.45 -4.99 -1.83
CA GLY A 40 8.77 -4.65 -3.22
C GLY A 40 7.66 -3.88 -3.92
N SER A 41 6.39 -4.27 -3.72
CA SER A 41 5.27 -3.69 -4.47
C SER A 41 4.81 -2.31 -3.96
N MET A 42 4.78 -2.08 -2.64
CA MET A 42 4.32 -0.79 -2.09
C MET A 42 5.22 0.40 -2.46
N PRO A 43 6.57 0.30 -2.44
CA PRO A 43 7.42 1.38 -2.92
C PRO A 43 7.19 1.71 -4.40
N MET A 44 7.00 0.69 -5.24
CA MET A 44 6.69 0.87 -6.66
C MET A 44 5.37 1.64 -6.83
N ALA A 45 4.34 1.29 -6.07
CA ALA A 45 3.05 2.00 -6.10
C ALA A 45 3.21 3.49 -5.76
N VAL A 46 3.97 3.80 -4.72
CA VAL A 46 4.21 5.19 -4.27
C VAL A 46 5.06 5.96 -5.28
N GLU A 47 6.11 5.35 -5.83
CA GLU A 47 6.93 5.96 -6.89
C GLU A 47 6.08 6.32 -8.09
N ARG A 48 5.21 5.40 -8.54
CA ARG A 48 4.30 5.62 -9.66
C ARG A 48 3.27 6.71 -9.41
N LEU A 49 2.77 6.82 -8.18
CA LEU A 49 1.90 7.92 -7.78
C LEU A 49 2.65 9.26 -7.87
N LEU A 50 3.89 9.33 -7.37
CA LEU A 50 4.67 10.58 -7.43
C LEU A 50 5.03 10.98 -8.88
N GLU A 51 5.17 10.01 -9.79
CA GLU A 51 5.38 10.25 -11.21
C GLU A 51 4.17 10.84 -11.95
N THR A 52 2.93 10.68 -11.43
CA THR A 52 1.75 11.28 -12.09
C THR A 52 1.80 12.80 -12.07
N GLY A 53 2.53 13.37 -11.10
CA GLY A 53 2.66 14.82 -10.94
C GLY A 53 1.39 15.51 -10.45
N ASP A 54 0.42 14.74 -9.97
CA ASP A 54 -0.79 15.28 -9.35
C ASP A 54 -0.46 15.90 -7.99
N ASP A 55 -1.11 17.01 -7.66
CA ASP A 55 -0.94 17.66 -6.36
C ASP A 55 -1.49 16.75 -5.25
N ILE A 56 -0.62 16.28 -4.36
CA ILE A 56 -1.01 15.53 -3.16
C ILE A 56 -1.23 16.53 -2.04
N GLY A 57 -2.50 16.85 -1.76
CA GLY A 57 -2.92 17.77 -0.72
C GLY A 57 -3.29 17.08 0.60
N PRO A 58 -3.29 17.82 1.72
CA PRO A 58 -3.88 17.35 2.97
C PRO A 58 -5.36 16.99 2.79
N GLY A 59 -5.72 15.75 3.11
CA GLY A 59 -7.09 15.23 2.99
C GLY A 59 -7.33 14.37 1.74
N ASP A 60 -6.40 14.35 0.80
CA ASP A 60 -6.51 13.50 -0.39
C ASP A 60 -6.23 12.03 -0.08
N SER A 61 -6.79 11.15 -0.88
CA SER A 61 -6.58 9.70 -0.79
C SER A 61 -6.49 9.10 -2.17
N TRP A 62 -5.53 8.19 -2.34
CA TRP A 62 -5.24 7.53 -3.61
C TRP A 62 -5.47 6.03 -3.47
N ILE A 63 -6.04 5.43 -4.53
CA ILE A 63 -6.32 4.00 -4.60
C ILE A 63 -5.75 3.48 -5.91
N VAL A 64 -4.97 2.41 -5.83
CA VAL A 64 -4.35 1.74 -6.98
C VAL A 64 -4.63 0.26 -6.91
N ASN A 65 -4.95 -0.34 -8.06
CA ASN A 65 -5.10 -1.79 -8.25
C ASN A 65 -4.54 -2.23 -9.61
N ASP A 66 -3.52 -1.53 -10.12
CA ASP A 66 -2.80 -1.99 -11.29
C ASP A 66 -1.70 -2.97 -10.83
N PRO A 67 -1.79 -4.27 -11.18
CA PRO A 67 -0.79 -5.26 -10.78
C PRO A 67 0.58 -5.03 -11.43
N TYR A 68 0.70 -4.15 -12.43
CA TYR A 68 1.97 -3.84 -13.07
C TYR A 68 2.71 -2.66 -12.42
N THR A 69 2.03 -1.87 -11.59
CA THR A 69 2.58 -0.62 -11.04
C THR A 69 2.47 -0.50 -9.52
N GLY A 70 1.86 -1.46 -8.81
CA GLY A 70 1.77 -1.35 -7.35
C GLY A 70 1.27 -2.57 -6.56
N GLY A 71 0.83 -3.63 -7.22
CA GLY A 71 0.40 -4.89 -6.58
C GLY A 71 1.17 -6.10 -7.11
N SER A 72 1.01 -7.25 -6.46
CA SER A 72 1.46 -8.53 -7.00
C SER A 72 0.40 -9.15 -7.92
N HIS A 73 -0.88 -8.83 -7.68
CA HIS A 73 -2.02 -9.21 -8.50
C HIS A 73 -3.25 -8.33 -8.20
N LEU A 74 -4.30 -8.46 -9.02
CA LEU A 74 -5.53 -7.64 -8.94
C LEU A 74 -6.30 -7.73 -7.60
N ASN A 75 -6.05 -8.77 -6.81
CA ASN A 75 -6.79 -9.02 -5.57
C ASN A 75 -6.13 -8.42 -4.33
N ASP A 76 -4.98 -7.76 -4.51
CA ASP A 76 -4.28 -7.04 -3.44
C ASP A 76 -5.01 -5.74 -3.06
#